data_AF-A0A1Y3SZT9-F1
#
_entry.id   AF-A0A1Y3SZT9-F1
#
_cell.length_a   1.000
_cell.length_b   1.000
_cell.length_c   1.000
_cell.angle_alpha   90.00
_cell.angle_beta   90.00
_cell.angle_gamma   90.00
#
_symmetry.space_group_name_H-M   'P 1'
#
loop_
_entity.id
_entity.type
_entity.pdbx_description
1 polymer ?
#
loop_
_entity_poly.entity_id
_entity_poly.type
_entity_poly.pdbx_seq_one_letter_code
_entity_poly.pdbx_strand_id
1 'polypeptide(L)' 'MKLWRIFGQVQNKETDCKFVLCPVCGNKTRTKIQEDTEMKNFPLYCPKCKKETLINVQDMKITLAVSK' A
#
# COMPACT_ATOMS: atom_id res chain seq x y z
N MET A 1 -18.45 16.67 -42.11
CA MET A 1 -18.29 15.20 -42.15
C MET A 1 -17.05 14.82 -41.32
N LYS A 2 -17.26 13.88 -40.40
CA LYS A 2 -16.37 13.15 -39.46
C LYS A 2 -14.84 13.23 -39.66
N LEU A 3 -14.10 13.51 -38.57
CA LEU A 3 -12.94 12.73 -38.08
C LEU A 3 -12.53 13.22 -36.65
N TRP A 4 -13.28 12.83 -35.60
CA TRP A 4 -12.89 11.86 -34.55
C TRP A 4 -11.66 12.30 -33.72
N ARG A 5 -11.88 12.95 -32.56
CA ARG A 5 -11.91 12.34 -31.20
C ARG A 5 -10.60 11.64 -30.80
N ILE A 6 -9.71 12.37 -30.13
CA ILE A 6 -8.70 11.79 -29.22
C ILE A 6 -8.61 12.64 -27.94
N PHE A 7 -9.73 12.79 -27.23
CA PHE A 7 -9.66 13.03 -25.78
C PHE A 7 -9.67 11.65 -25.14
N GLY A 8 -8.47 11.08 -24.93
CA GLY A 8 -8.30 9.87 -24.15
C GLY A 8 -8.90 10.11 -22.77
N GLN A 9 -9.99 9.41 -22.47
CA GLN A 9 -10.65 9.51 -21.17
C GLN A 9 -9.70 8.89 -20.14
N VAL A 10 -9.00 9.73 -19.39
CA VAL A 10 -8.28 9.33 -18.18
C VAL A 10 -9.35 8.84 -17.20
N GLN A 11 -9.47 7.52 -17.05
CA GLN A 11 -10.37 6.95 -16.06
C GLN A 11 -9.80 7.24 -14.67
N ASN A 12 -10.39 8.20 -13.95
CA ASN A 12 -10.19 8.34 -12.52
C ASN A 12 -10.87 7.15 -11.84
N LYS A 13 -10.09 6.08 -11.61
CA LYS A 13 -10.53 4.90 -10.89
C LYS A 13 -10.48 5.25 -9.40
N GLU A 14 -11.65 5.43 -8.80
CA GLU A 14 -11.79 5.67 -7.37
C GLU A 14 -11.36 4.38 -6.64
N THR A 15 -10.15 4.41 -6.07
CA THR A 15 -9.51 3.25 -5.45
C THR A 15 -9.45 3.45 -3.94
N ASP A 16 -10.00 2.49 -3.19
CA ASP A 16 -10.01 2.53 -1.74
C ASP A 16 -8.57 2.45 -1.21
N CYS A 17 -8.15 3.48 -0.47
CA CYS A 17 -6.81 3.59 0.10
C CYS A 17 -6.86 3.28 1.60
N LYS A 18 -6.10 2.28 2.05
CA LYS A 18 -5.98 1.94 3.48
C LYS A 18 -4.60 2.28 4.02
N PHE A 19 -4.54 2.61 5.31
CA PHE A 19 -3.27 2.83 5.99
C PHE A 19 -2.77 1.51 6.59
N VAL A 20 -1.47 1.28 6.47
CA VAL A 20 -0.81 0.15 7.12
C VAL A 20 -0.79 0.41 8.62
N LEU A 21 -1.24 -0.56 9.41
CA LEU A 21 -1.11 -0.54 10.85
C LEU A 21 0.16 -1.29 11.24
N CYS A 22 0.86 -0.79 12.26
CA CYS A 22 2.05 -1.47 12.77
C CYS A 22 1.65 -2.82 13.40
N PRO A 23 2.25 -3.95 12.99
CA PRO A 23 1.90 -5.26 13.53
C PRO A 23 2.29 -5.44 15.02
N VAL A 24 3.17 -4.57 15.54
CA VAL A 24 3.63 -4.64 16.94
C VAL A 24 2.73 -3.86 17.90
N CYS A 25 2.26 -2.68 17.49
CA CYS A 25 1.50 -1.78 18.38
C CYS A 25 0.10 -1.40 17.86
N GLY A 26 -0.31 -1.87 16.68
CA GLY A 26 -1.58 -1.53 16.03
C GLY A 26 -1.70 -0.07 15.60
N ASN A 27 -0.64 0.73 15.78
CA ASN A 27 -0.69 2.15 15.56
C ASN A 27 -0.61 2.48 14.05
N LYS A 28 -1.36 3.51 13.63
CA LYS A 28 -1.38 3.96 12.24
C LYS A 28 0.01 4.39 11.78
N THR A 29 0.49 3.83 10.66
CA THR A 29 1.74 4.26 10.02
C THR A 29 1.49 5.27 8.90
N ARG A 30 2.56 5.89 8.40
CA ARG A 30 2.48 6.86 7.30
C ARG A 30 2.29 6.18 5.93
N THR A 31 2.47 4.86 5.86
CA THR A 31 2.36 4.10 4.62
C THR A 31 0.90 3.85 4.28
N LYS A 32 0.50 4.28 3.08
CA LYS A 32 -0.80 3.94 2.47
C LYS A 32 -0.59 2.82 1.45
N ILE A 33 -1.58 1.94 1.35
CA ILE A 33 -1.64 0.85 0.38
C ILE A 33 -2.97 0.93 -0.36
N GLN A 34 -2.93 0.60 -1.65
CA GLN A 34 -4.11 0.44 -2.50
C GLN A 34 -4.26 -1.04 -2.86
N GLU A 35 -5.38 -1.39 -3.50
CA GLU A 35 -5.67 -2.76 -3.93
C GLU A 35 -4.58 -3.33 -4.84
N ASP A 36 -4.08 -2.51 -5.76
CA ASP A 36 -3.05 -2.89 -6.74
C ASP A 36 -1.60 -2.78 -6.19
N THR A 37 -1.44 -2.47 -4.89
CA THR A 37 -0.10 -2.28 -4.29
C THR A 37 0.44 -3.59 -3.72
N GLU A 38 1.50 -4.12 -4.34
CA GLU A 38 2.28 -5.23 -3.80
C GLU A 38 3.63 -4.76 -3.25
N MET A 39 3.99 -5.20 -2.04
CA MET A 39 5.29 -4.95 -1.42
C MET A 39 5.87 -6.25 -0.85
N LYS A 40 7.16 -6.50 -1.08
CA LYS A 40 7.88 -7.66 -0.53
C LYS A 40 9.10 -7.20 0.25
N ASN A 41 9.31 -7.78 1.43
CA ASN A 41 10.38 -7.46 2.38
C ASN A 41 10.53 -5.96 2.63
N PHE A 42 9.41 -5.24 2.77
CA PHE A 42 9.41 -3.80 2.96
C PHE A 42 9.73 -3.45 4.42
N PRO A 43 10.78 -2.66 4.71
CA PRO A 43 11.07 -2.21 6.07
C PRO A 43 10.07 -1.15 6.50
N LEU A 44 9.14 -1.52 7.37
CA LEU A 44 8.20 -0.61 8.00
C LEU A 44 8.78 -0.08 9.31
N TYR A 45 9.15 1.20 9.33
CA TYR A 45 9.55 1.88 10.57
C TYR A 45 8.34 2.34 11.37
N CYS A 46 8.31 2.01 12.66
CA CYS A 46 7.30 2.53 13.58
C CYS A 46 7.91 3.51 14.60
N PRO A 47 7.52 4.80 14.61
CA PRO A 47 8.08 5.79 15.55
C PRO A 47 7.71 5.52 17.00
N LYS A 48 6.60 4.81 17.28
CA LYS A 48 6.24 4.39 18.64
C LYS A 48 7.10 3.24 19.13
N CYS A 49 7.30 2.21 18.30
CA CYS A 49 8.12 1.06 18.67
C CYS A 49 9.63 1.32 18.55
N LYS A 50 10.02 2.37 17.80
CA LYS A 50 11.41 2.71 17.45
C LYS A 50 12.18 1.54 16.85
N LYS A 51 11.47 0.68 16.11
CA LYS A 51 11.99 -0.52 15.47
C LYS A 51 11.49 -0.60 14.03
N GLU A 52 12.28 -1.26 13.20
CA GLU A 52 11.92 -1.61 11.84
C GLU A 52 11.42 -3.05 11.82
N THR A 53 10.31 -3.27 11.12
CA THR A 53 9.74 -4.60 10.89
C THR A 53 9.61 -4.84 9.41
N LEU A 54 10.10 -5.99 8.94
CA LEU A 54 9.90 -6.38 7.55
C LEU A 54 8.47 -6.89 7.36
N ILE A 55 7.76 -6.30 6.41
CA ILE A 55 6.39 -6.68 6.05
C ILE A 55 6.29 -7.01 4.57
N ASN A 56 5.35 -7.89 4.25
CA ASN A 56 4.86 -8.11 2.90
C ASN A 56 3.42 -7.61 2.81
N VAL A 57 3.10 -6.92 1.72
CA VAL A 57 1.74 -6.46 1.42
C VAL A 57 1.30 -7.07 0.10
N GLN A 58 0.18 -7.77 0.10
CA GLN A 58 -0.49 -8.31 -1.10
C GLN A 58 -2.00 -8.22 -0.90
N ASP A 59 -2.74 -7.76 -1.91
CA ASP A 59 -4.21 -7.65 -1.89
C ASP A 59 -4.74 -6.93 -0.62
N MET A 60 -4.12 -5.80 -0.25
CA MET A 60 -4.37 -5.06 1.00
C MET A 60 -4.12 -5.82 2.32
N LYS A 61 -3.58 -7.04 2.28
CA LYS A 61 -3.22 -7.83 3.47
C LYS A 61 -1.76 -7.61 3.81
N ILE A 62 -1.50 -7.35 5.09
CA ILE A 62 -0.15 -7.18 5.63
C ILE A 62 0.24 -8.48 6.33
N THR A 63 1.39 -9.03 5.97
CA THR A 63 2.00 -10.19 6.63
C THR A 63 3.40 -9.83 7.10
N LEU A 64 3.85 -10.46 8.19
CA LEU A 64 5.23 -10.31 8.66
C LEU A 64 6.16 -11.14 7.79
N ALA A 65 7.20 -10.50 7.26
CA ALA A 65 8.26 -11.22 6.57
C ALA A 65 9.15 -11.87 7.62
N VAL A 66 8.89 -13.14 7.93
CA VAL A 66 9.79 -13.95 8.75
C VAL A 66 10.88 -14.47 7.84
N SER A 67 12.08 -13.87 7.91
CA SER A 67 13.29 -14.50 7.41
C SER A 67 13.57 -15.73 8.28
N LYS A 68 13.36 -16.92 7.71
CA LYS A 68 13.79 -18.21 8.31
C LYS A 68 15.31 -18.30 8.38
#